data_AF-A0A449AHL8-F1
#
_entry.id   AF-A0A449AHL8-F1
#
_cell.length_a   1.000
_cell.length_b   1.000
_cell.length_c   1.000
_cell.angle_alpha   90.00
_cell.angle_beta   90.00
_cell.angle_gamma   90.00
#
_symmetry.space_group_name_H-M   'P 1'
#
loop_
_entity.id
_entity.type
_entity.pdbx_description
1 polymer ?
#
loop_
_entity_poly.entity_id
_entity_poly.type
_entity_poly.pdbx_seq_one_letter_code
_entity_poly.pdbx_strand_id
1 'polypeptide(L)'
;MNKYKKIFSGLGLLSISTLIGASVVACAKTKVEKEETPAPGTSDSKDLATIKNEALAEVEKLQGHKKYTELKAIIDKENATIEELNSAKTSAIEELNKYKEEVQTAIEAIIDNTKKEELKKEIETANSYNDLKTIKDKIESKPSPENKPKNDGKDNPNKKPGETDSSNQGKNEDSTSKDNNGKTEPEKGKENEGKDTTPKDGKEQMPPKVMTVDEKVQKLNSLVVEIPFPDPNTPTKQYLKSKVEEIKNKQISDNDKLNELTMLETTFKEYKMKVEKYKGIIDNTKFKSSKYGSPQINGLNGRLSKLFGDDPKGEYTESELIWQIYETFRRSAFVKSKNFTPKIYEYVIVDDSEKNKHSTMFEALADDKKKNHNIDITQLEQKINNIVNFTIEIAKKAANKNIDKIKYTNTASDTEKPDMLIEKLKSFVTTTTNLADIDILINKIKQIVSKVQEVVTSGTKNKDDKIKDKINKIDANNVDEVITKLGKLKPASSAPSKTN
;
A
#
# COMPACT_ATOMS: atom_id res chain seq x y z
N MET A 1 -26.05 -47.96 -6.00
CA MET A 1 -25.79 -46.54 -6.34
C MET A 1 -24.74 -46.01 -5.38
N ASN A 2 -23.50 -45.69 -5.81
CA ASN A 2 -22.43 -45.32 -4.85
C ASN A 2 -21.25 -44.53 -5.47
N LYS A 3 -21.51 -43.49 -6.27
CA LYS A 3 -20.45 -42.74 -7.01
C LYS A 3 -20.49 -41.20 -6.94
N TYR A 4 -21.40 -40.58 -6.17
CA TYR A 4 -21.58 -39.11 -6.14
C TYR A 4 -21.49 -38.49 -4.73
N LYS A 5 -20.47 -38.85 -3.93
CA LYS A 5 -20.27 -38.30 -2.57
C LYS A 5 -18.83 -37.87 -2.26
N LYS A 6 -18.11 -37.33 -3.25
CA LYS A 6 -16.71 -36.84 -3.15
C LYS A 6 -16.42 -35.60 -4.02
N ILE A 7 -17.17 -34.51 -3.83
CA ILE A 7 -16.88 -33.21 -4.47
C ILE A 7 -16.83 -32.06 -3.44
N PHE A 8 -17.59 -32.14 -2.35
CA PHE A 8 -17.58 -31.13 -1.25
C PHE A 8 -16.40 -31.23 -0.26
N SER A 9 -15.26 -31.82 -0.67
CA SER A 9 -14.02 -31.85 0.13
C SER A 9 -12.87 -31.06 -0.49
N GLY A 10 -13.13 -30.35 -1.61
CA GLY A 10 -12.15 -29.48 -2.27
C GLY A 10 -12.36 -27.98 -2.01
N LEU A 11 -13.52 -27.58 -1.47
CA LEU A 11 -13.79 -26.19 -1.15
C LEU A 11 -13.28 -25.88 0.26
N GLY A 12 -12.14 -25.19 0.33
CA GLY A 12 -11.53 -24.75 1.58
C GLY A 12 -12.31 -23.63 2.26
N LEU A 13 -13.53 -23.93 2.74
CA LEU A 13 -14.30 -23.07 3.63
C LEU A 13 -13.63 -23.01 5.01
N LEU A 14 -12.53 -22.27 5.05
CA LEU A 14 -11.76 -21.98 6.26
C LEU A 14 -12.51 -20.90 7.06
N SER A 15 -13.60 -21.34 7.70
CA SER A 15 -14.17 -20.83 8.94
C SER A 15 -13.83 -19.36 9.26
N ILE A 16 -14.72 -18.43 8.88
CA ILE A 16 -14.64 -17.02 9.29
C ILE A 16 -15.07 -16.88 10.76
N SER A 17 -14.29 -17.50 11.66
CA SER A 17 -14.56 -17.59 13.10
C SER A 17 -13.40 -17.06 13.96
N THR A 18 -12.38 -16.46 13.34
CA THR A 18 -11.08 -16.24 14.00
C THR A 18 -10.44 -14.87 13.72
N LEU A 19 -11.25 -13.80 13.55
CA LEU A 19 -10.74 -12.41 13.54
C LEU A 19 -11.61 -11.36 14.27
N ILE A 20 -12.59 -11.78 15.08
CA ILE A 20 -13.21 -10.92 16.10
C ILE A 20 -13.32 -11.75 17.38
N GLY A 21 -12.44 -11.51 18.36
CA GLY A 21 -12.32 -12.40 19.51
C GLY A 21 -11.27 -12.02 20.57
N ALA A 22 -11.00 -10.73 20.76
CA ALA A 22 -9.98 -10.23 21.70
C ALA A 22 -10.51 -9.11 22.63
N SER A 23 -11.78 -9.18 23.02
CA SER A 23 -12.40 -8.26 23.99
C SER A 23 -13.55 -8.94 24.73
N VAL A 24 -13.24 -9.63 25.83
CA VAL A 24 -14.24 -10.06 26.81
C VAL A 24 -13.76 -9.63 28.19
N VAL A 25 -14.51 -8.73 28.82
CA VAL A 25 -14.25 -8.23 30.18
C VAL A 25 -14.52 -9.35 31.19
N ALA A 26 -13.65 -9.50 32.18
CA ALA A 26 -13.85 -10.47 33.24
C ALA A 26 -14.94 -10.00 34.22
N CYS A 27 -16.05 -10.74 34.32
CA CYS A 27 -17.03 -10.53 35.39
C CYS A 27 -17.76 -11.82 35.79
N ALA A 28 -17.88 -12.04 37.11
CA ALA A 28 -18.75 -12.96 37.86
C ALA A 28 -19.22 -14.31 37.23
N LYS A 29 -18.83 -15.42 37.88
CA LYS A 29 -19.51 -16.72 37.73
C LYS A 29 -20.81 -16.75 38.53
N THR A 30 -21.87 -17.34 37.97
CA THR A 30 -23.00 -17.88 38.75
C THR A 30 -23.34 -19.28 38.24
N LYS A 31 -23.62 -20.24 39.13
CA LYS A 31 -23.97 -21.63 38.77
C LYS A 31 -25.46 -21.79 38.46
N VAL A 32 -25.80 -22.61 37.46
CA VAL A 32 -26.84 -23.65 37.53
C VAL A 32 -26.27 -24.92 36.84
N GLU A 33 -26.89 -26.08 37.04
CA GLU A 33 -26.32 -27.42 36.75
C GLU A 33 -26.98 -28.15 35.56
N LYS A 34 -26.31 -29.27 35.21
CA LYS A 34 -26.83 -30.51 34.60
C LYS A 34 -26.80 -30.72 33.09
N GLU A 35 -26.87 -32.01 32.76
CA GLU A 35 -26.41 -32.66 31.54
C GLU A 35 -27.55 -33.00 30.60
N GLU A 36 -27.28 -33.06 29.29
CA GLU A 36 -27.66 -34.21 28.47
C GLU A 36 -26.78 -34.28 27.20
N THR A 37 -26.34 -35.48 26.81
CA THR A 37 -25.50 -35.70 25.62
C THR A 37 -26.33 -36.16 24.41
N PRO A 38 -26.32 -35.43 23.27
CA PRO A 38 -26.91 -35.91 22.03
C PRO A 38 -25.97 -36.86 21.25
N ALA A 39 -26.56 -37.88 20.63
CA ALA A 39 -25.86 -38.83 19.76
C ALA A 39 -25.56 -38.23 18.36
N PRO A 40 -24.60 -38.76 17.59
CA PRO A 40 -24.09 -38.08 16.40
C PRO A 40 -25.00 -38.23 15.16
N GLY A 41 -25.53 -37.11 14.68
CA GLY A 41 -25.80 -36.90 13.24
C GLY A 41 -27.13 -36.28 12.85
N THR A 42 -27.15 -34.96 12.64
CA THR A 42 -28.07 -34.32 11.67
C THR A 42 -27.58 -32.93 11.24
N SER A 43 -27.57 -32.70 9.92
CA SER A 43 -27.59 -31.44 9.16
C SER A 43 -27.08 -30.12 9.78
N ASP A 44 -26.10 -29.50 9.13
CA ASP A 44 -25.65 -28.10 9.33
C ASP A 44 -26.68 -27.04 8.87
N SER A 45 -27.91 -27.12 9.37
CA SER A 45 -28.94 -26.08 9.18
C SER A 45 -28.79 -25.02 10.27
N LYS A 46 -28.17 -23.87 9.94
CA LYS A 46 -28.30 -22.68 10.81
C LYS A 46 -29.78 -22.34 10.97
N ASP A 47 -30.21 -22.15 12.21
CA ASP A 47 -31.57 -21.74 12.53
C ASP A 47 -31.91 -20.38 11.87
N LEU A 48 -33.15 -20.23 11.41
CA LEU A 48 -33.66 -19.00 10.79
C LEU A 48 -33.50 -17.79 11.72
N ALA A 49 -33.68 -17.99 13.04
CA ALA A 49 -33.42 -16.94 14.02
C ALA A 49 -31.94 -16.50 14.05
N THR A 50 -31.00 -17.44 13.86
CA THR A 50 -29.57 -17.13 13.76
C THR A 50 -29.27 -16.33 12.49
N ILE A 51 -29.84 -16.74 11.35
CA ILE A 51 -29.67 -16.04 10.07
C ILE A 51 -30.28 -14.61 10.13
N LYS A 52 -31.45 -14.46 10.74
CA LYS A 52 -32.11 -13.15 10.95
C LYS A 52 -31.29 -12.23 11.86
N ASN A 53 -30.71 -12.76 12.94
CA ASN A 53 -29.82 -12.01 13.81
C ASN A 53 -28.49 -11.62 13.12
N GLU A 54 -27.91 -12.51 12.30
CA GLU A 54 -26.72 -12.20 11.50
C GLU A 54 -26.98 -11.14 10.42
N ALA A 55 -28.15 -11.16 9.77
CA ALA A 55 -28.54 -10.12 8.82
C ALA A 55 -28.74 -8.78 9.52
N LEU A 56 -29.41 -8.78 10.68
CA LEU A 56 -29.64 -7.60 11.50
C LEU A 56 -28.32 -6.95 11.96
N ALA A 57 -27.37 -7.77 12.44
CA ALA A 57 -26.07 -7.28 12.90
C ALA A 57 -25.23 -6.59 11.80
N GLU A 58 -25.43 -6.93 10.52
CA GLU A 58 -24.80 -6.22 9.40
C GLU A 58 -25.62 -4.98 8.96
N VAL A 59 -26.96 -5.05 8.96
CA VAL A 59 -27.80 -3.90 8.59
C VAL A 59 -27.72 -2.76 9.62
N GLU A 60 -27.63 -3.04 10.92
CA GLU A 60 -27.47 -1.98 11.94
C GLU A 60 -26.15 -1.20 11.78
N LYS A 61 -25.10 -1.79 11.19
CA LYS A 61 -23.86 -1.05 10.85
C LYS A 61 -24.10 0.04 9.81
N LEU A 62 -25.18 -0.03 9.02
CA LEU A 62 -25.59 1.00 8.07
C LEU A 62 -26.53 2.05 8.67
N GLN A 63 -26.84 2.04 9.97
CA GLN A 63 -27.76 3.00 10.57
C GLN A 63 -27.33 4.46 10.26
N GLY A 64 -28.22 5.22 9.59
CA GLY A 64 -27.93 6.56 9.06
C GLY A 64 -27.67 6.62 7.55
N HIS A 65 -27.38 5.50 6.88
CA HIS A 65 -27.27 5.42 5.42
C HIS A 65 -28.65 5.28 4.76
N LYS A 66 -28.83 5.85 3.56
CA LYS A 66 -30.11 5.89 2.81
C LYS A 66 -30.78 4.52 2.58
N LYS A 67 -30.01 3.43 2.51
CA LYS A 67 -30.54 2.06 2.34
C LYS A 67 -30.91 1.35 3.65
N TYR A 68 -30.58 1.92 4.81
CA TYR A 68 -30.84 1.28 6.10
C TYR A 68 -32.32 0.89 6.25
N THR A 69 -33.25 1.82 6.02
CA THR A 69 -34.69 1.59 6.17
C THR A 69 -35.23 0.52 5.23
N GLU A 70 -34.69 0.45 4.00
CA GLU A 70 -35.04 -0.55 2.99
C GLU A 70 -34.62 -1.96 3.44
N LEU A 71 -33.34 -2.12 3.79
CA LEU A 71 -32.79 -3.42 4.21
C LEU A 71 -33.35 -3.87 5.58
N LYS A 72 -33.64 -2.92 6.48
CA LYS A 72 -34.27 -3.19 7.78
C LYS A 72 -35.70 -3.70 7.62
N ALA A 73 -36.47 -3.15 6.67
CA ALA A 73 -37.81 -3.63 6.37
C ALA A 73 -37.84 -5.08 5.82
N ILE A 74 -36.82 -5.48 5.04
CA ILE A 74 -36.67 -6.88 4.59
C ILE A 74 -36.46 -7.82 5.78
N ILE A 75 -35.68 -7.39 6.78
CA ILE A 75 -35.40 -8.18 7.99
C ILE A 75 -36.61 -8.23 8.91
N ASP A 76 -37.29 -7.10 9.13
CA ASP A 76 -38.41 -6.98 10.07
C ASP A 76 -39.71 -7.65 9.55
N LYS A 77 -39.79 -7.94 8.25
CA LYS A 77 -40.82 -8.80 7.64
C LYS A 77 -40.99 -10.09 8.45
N GLU A 78 -42.23 -10.37 8.84
CA GLU A 78 -42.61 -11.49 9.70
C GLU A 78 -42.24 -12.85 9.07
N ASN A 79 -42.55 -13.00 7.78
CA ASN A 79 -42.22 -14.16 6.96
C ASN A 79 -41.07 -13.85 5.97
N ALA A 80 -39.93 -13.38 6.48
CA ALA A 80 -38.71 -13.19 5.69
C ALA A 80 -38.05 -14.54 5.34
N THR A 81 -37.68 -14.75 4.08
CA THR A 81 -37.00 -16.00 3.65
C THR A 81 -35.49 -15.96 3.94
N ILE A 82 -34.84 -17.12 3.87
CA ILE A 82 -33.38 -17.22 4.04
C ILE A 82 -32.64 -16.45 2.94
N GLU A 83 -33.18 -16.44 1.72
CA GLU A 83 -32.65 -15.69 0.57
C GLU A 83 -32.79 -14.17 0.78
N GLU A 84 -33.96 -13.72 1.26
CA GLU A 84 -34.20 -12.30 1.59
C GLU A 84 -33.26 -11.80 2.67
N LEU A 85 -33.08 -12.56 3.76
CA LEU A 85 -32.19 -12.22 4.87
C LEU A 85 -30.71 -12.19 4.43
N ASN A 86 -30.26 -13.17 3.63
CA ASN A 86 -28.89 -13.18 3.10
C ASN A 86 -28.66 -12.08 2.05
N SER A 87 -29.68 -11.74 1.26
CA SER A 87 -29.62 -10.61 0.31
C SER A 87 -29.50 -9.28 1.05
N ALA A 88 -30.28 -9.08 2.12
CA ALA A 88 -30.19 -7.89 2.98
C ALA A 88 -28.81 -7.78 3.66
N LYS A 89 -28.29 -8.89 4.22
CA LYS A 89 -26.96 -8.99 4.82
C LYS A 89 -25.85 -8.63 3.83
N THR A 90 -25.90 -9.19 2.61
CA THR A 90 -24.92 -8.94 1.55
C THR A 90 -24.96 -7.49 1.08
N SER A 91 -26.16 -6.96 0.83
CA SER A 91 -26.37 -5.57 0.43
C SER A 91 -25.86 -4.57 1.48
N ALA A 92 -25.94 -4.93 2.77
CA ALA A 92 -25.43 -4.10 3.85
C ALA A 92 -23.89 -4.01 3.83
N ILE A 93 -23.23 -5.16 3.67
CA ILE A 93 -21.77 -5.27 3.57
C ILE A 93 -21.24 -4.53 2.32
N GLU A 94 -21.92 -4.65 1.17
CA GLU A 94 -21.50 -3.99 -0.08
C GLU A 94 -21.52 -2.46 0.02
N GLU A 95 -22.60 -1.85 0.53
CA GLU A 95 -22.68 -0.39 0.66
C GLU A 95 -21.73 0.13 1.76
N LEU A 96 -21.51 -0.62 2.84
CA LEU A 96 -20.55 -0.25 3.89
C LEU A 96 -19.11 -0.27 3.36
N ASN A 97 -18.73 -1.30 2.62
CA ASN A 97 -17.41 -1.41 1.99
C ASN A 97 -17.20 -0.30 0.95
N LYS A 98 -18.20 -0.04 0.10
CA LYS A 98 -18.15 1.06 -0.88
C LYS A 98 -17.96 2.42 -0.21
N TYR A 99 -18.65 2.70 0.91
CA TYR A 99 -18.43 3.95 1.65
C TYR A 99 -17.05 3.98 2.31
N LYS A 100 -16.51 2.84 2.74
CA LYS A 100 -15.13 2.71 3.23
C LYS A 100 -14.10 3.02 2.13
N GLU A 101 -14.32 2.58 0.89
CA GLU A 101 -13.50 2.96 -0.29
C GLU A 101 -13.55 4.47 -0.59
N GLU A 102 -14.73 5.10 -0.50
CA GLU A 102 -14.86 6.56 -0.66
C GLU A 102 -14.03 7.32 0.40
N VAL A 103 -14.13 6.91 1.67
CA VAL A 103 -13.42 7.58 2.78
C VAL A 103 -11.91 7.30 2.70
N GLN A 104 -11.48 6.09 2.34
CA GLN A 104 -10.07 5.81 2.11
C GLN A 104 -9.49 6.67 0.97
N THR A 105 -10.23 6.82 -0.13
CA THR A 105 -9.83 7.71 -1.24
C THR A 105 -9.65 9.16 -0.78
N ALA A 106 -10.55 9.64 0.10
CA ALA A 106 -10.45 10.97 0.70
C ALA A 106 -9.24 11.12 1.64
N ILE A 107 -8.89 10.08 2.42
CA ILE A 107 -7.67 10.05 3.25
C ILE A 107 -6.41 10.05 2.37
N GLU A 108 -6.42 9.32 1.25
CA GLU A 108 -5.29 9.25 0.34
C GLU A 108 -5.01 10.59 -0.38
N ALA A 109 -6.03 11.44 -0.57
CA ALA A 109 -5.86 12.80 -1.07
C ALA A 109 -5.25 13.81 -0.07
N ILE A 110 -5.07 13.44 1.21
CA ILE A 110 -4.50 14.35 2.22
C ILE A 110 -2.99 14.56 1.99
N ILE A 111 -2.57 15.82 2.03
CA ILE A 111 -1.17 16.27 1.86
C ILE A 111 -0.37 16.14 3.17
N ASP A 112 -1.03 16.36 4.32
CA ASP A 112 -0.43 16.19 5.65
C ASP A 112 -0.25 14.69 5.96
N ASN A 113 1.00 14.23 5.91
CA ASN A 113 1.34 12.83 6.19
C ASN A 113 1.04 12.40 7.63
N THR A 114 1.08 13.30 8.61
CA THR A 114 0.78 12.95 10.00
C THR A 114 -0.71 12.73 10.19
N LYS A 115 -1.56 13.67 9.74
CA LYS A 115 -3.02 13.52 9.76
C LYS A 115 -3.49 12.33 8.91
N LYS A 116 -2.79 12.03 7.82
CA LYS A 116 -3.06 10.87 6.94
C LYS A 116 -2.77 9.53 7.61
N GLU A 117 -1.63 9.37 8.28
CA GLU A 117 -1.30 8.13 9.03
C GLU A 117 -2.07 7.99 10.35
N GLU A 118 -2.68 9.07 10.86
CA GLU A 118 -3.65 9.03 11.96
C GLU A 118 -5.01 8.51 11.47
N LEU A 119 -5.60 9.14 10.45
CA LEU A 119 -6.91 8.74 9.90
C LEU A 119 -6.91 7.34 9.28
N LYS A 120 -5.76 6.86 8.77
CA LYS A 120 -5.58 5.45 8.36
C LYS A 120 -5.85 4.46 9.49
N LYS A 121 -5.45 4.77 10.72
CA LYS A 121 -5.68 3.89 11.88
C LYS A 121 -7.14 3.95 12.33
N GLU A 122 -7.76 5.13 12.25
CA GLU A 122 -9.19 5.27 12.51
C GLU A 122 -10.02 4.41 11.53
N ILE A 123 -9.74 4.49 10.22
CA ILE A 123 -10.48 3.73 9.20
C ILE A 123 -10.19 2.21 9.25
N GLU A 124 -9.02 1.79 9.73
CA GLU A 124 -8.76 0.37 10.07
C GLU A 124 -9.74 -0.12 11.16
N THR A 125 -9.97 0.67 12.21
CA THR A 125 -10.88 0.32 13.32
C THR A 125 -12.38 0.54 13.04
N ALA A 126 -12.73 1.39 12.07
CA ALA A 126 -14.11 1.75 11.73
C ALA A 126 -14.92 0.54 11.23
N ASN A 127 -16.06 0.28 11.88
CA ASN A 127 -16.92 -0.88 11.60
C ASN A 127 -18.38 -0.52 11.24
N SER A 128 -18.79 0.74 11.38
CA SER A 128 -20.10 1.26 11.03
C SER A 128 -20.04 2.44 10.06
N TYR A 129 -21.16 2.74 9.42
CA TYR A 129 -21.36 3.90 8.57
C TYR A 129 -21.10 5.22 9.32
N ASN A 130 -21.47 5.29 10.60
CA ASN A 130 -21.28 6.51 11.41
C ASN A 130 -19.82 6.73 11.81
N ASP A 131 -19.03 5.67 12.01
CA ASP A 131 -17.57 5.80 12.20
C ASP A 131 -16.94 6.38 10.93
N LEU A 132 -17.24 5.77 9.77
CA LEU A 132 -16.73 6.18 8.47
C LEU A 132 -17.16 7.62 8.12
N LYS A 133 -18.41 8.00 8.46
CA LYS A 133 -18.90 9.37 8.28
C LYS A 133 -18.15 10.34 9.19
N THR A 134 -17.94 9.99 10.46
CA THR A 134 -17.16 10.82 11.40
C THR A 134 -15.73 11.04 10.91
N ILE A 135 -15.10 10.00 10.34
CA ILE A 135 -13.78 10.10 9.69
C ILE A 135 -13.86 11.04 8.46
N LYS A 136 -14.90 10.91 7.60
CA LYS A 136 -15.10 11.79 6.44
C LYS A 136 -15.28 13.27 6.85
N ASP A 137 -16.10 13.52 7.86
CA ASP A 137 -16.36 14.86 8.42
C ASP A 137 -15.06 15.51 8.96
N LYS A 138 -14.13 14.72 9.54
CA LYS A 138 -12.78 15.19 9.95
C LYS A 138 -11.87 15.59 8.78
N ILE A 139 -12.13 15.11 7.56
CA ILE A 139 -11.37 15.45 6.34
C ILE A 139 -11.91 16.74 5.73
N GLU A 140 -13.24 16.84 5.62
CA GLU A 140 -13.93 18.00 5.04
C GLU A 140 -13.85 19.23 5.97
N SER A 141 -13.71 19.01 7.28
CA SER A 141 -13.43 20.06 8.27
C SER A 141 -12.00 20.61 8.14
N LYS A 142 -11.87 21.78 7.52
CA LYS A 142 -10.61 22.56 7.52
C LYS A 142 -10.20 22.97 8.95
N PRO A 143 -8.91 22.94 9.30
CA PRO A 143 -8.43 23.63 10.49
C PRO A 143 -8.65 25.15 10.32
N SER A 144 -9.23 25.79 11.34
CA SER A 144 -9.24 27.25 11.44
C SER A 144 -7.79 27.75 11.63
N PRO A 145 -7.35 28.84 10.98
CA PRO A 145 -5.99 29.35 11.15
C PRO A 145 -5.75 29.79 12.60
N GLU A 146 -4.67 29.28 13.20
CA GLU A 146 -4.27 29.65 14.56
C GLU A 146 -3.94 31.15 14.66
N ASN A 147 -4.32 31.75 15.79
CA ASN A 147 -3.97 33.14 16.08
C ASN A 147 -2.46 33.29 16.26
N LYS A 148 -1.76 33.88 15.29
CA LYS A 148 -0.43 34.44 15.55
C LYS A 148 -0.55 35.53 16.63
N PRO A 149 0.33 35.55 17.65
CA PRO A 149 0.30 36.59 18.67
C PRO A 149 0.57 37.95 18.04
N LYS A 150 -0.24 38.95 18.41
CA LYS A 150 0.08 40.36 18.12
C LYS A 150 1.27 40.75 18.98
N ASN A 151 2.32 41.26 18.34
CA ASN A 151 3.49 41.77 19.04
C ASN A 151 3.25 43.25 19.34
N ASP A 152 3.10 43.61 20.61
CA ASP A 152 2.96 45.02 21.00
C ASP A 152 4.30 45.75 20.83
N GLY A 153 4.27 46.89 20.15
CA GLY A 153 5.46 47.66 19.81
C GLY A 153 5.11 49.05 19.31
N LYS A 154 4.95 50.00 20.24
CA LYS A 154 4.92 51.43 19.91
C LYS A 154 6.28 51.84 19.36
N ASP A 155 6.31 52.62 18.28
CA ASP A 155 6.51 54.06 18.49
C ASP A 155 6.00 54.93 17.32
N ASN A 156 5.94 56.23 17.59
CA ASN A 156 5.25 57.28 16.84
C ASN A 156 6.28 58.32 16.29
N PRO A 157 5.88 59.46 15.70
CA PRO A 157 4.78 59.74 14.76
C PRO A 157 5.26 60.56 13.52
N ASN A 158 4.37 60.85 12.57
CA ASN A 158 4.22 62.26 12.15
C ASN A 158 2.80 62.61 11.64
N LYS A 159 2.46 63.89 11.66
CA LYS A 159 1.08 64.42 11.50
C LYS A 159 0.75 64.87 10.08
N LYS A 160 -0.54 64.76 9.70
CA LYS A 160 -1.38 65.97 9.57
C LYS A 160 -2.89 65.66 9.77
N PRO A 161 -3.63 66.45 10.57
CA PRO A 161 -5.07 66.27 10.78
C PRO A 161 -5.94 67.23 9.93
N GLY A 162 -7.24 66.95 9.85
CA GLY A 162 -8.25 67.63 9.04
C GLY A 162 -8.74 66.72 7.91
N GLU A 163 -10.04 66.52 7.65
CA GLU A 163 -11.26 67.15 8.21
C GLU A 163 -12.31 66.09 8.66
N THR A 164 -13.47 66.54 9.13
CA THR A 164 -14.51 65.73 9.80
C THR A 164 -15.71 65.37 8.90
N ASP A 165 -16.23 64.17 9.12
CA ASP A 165 -17.65 63.77 9.13
C ASP A 165 -18.62 63.97 7.93
N SER A 166 -19.27 62.85 7.61
CA SER A 166 -20.71 62.70 7.35
C SER A 166 -21.35 63.10 6.01
N SER A 167 -21.94 62.09 5.35
CA SER A 167 -23.39 61.94 5.09
C SER A 167 -23.78 61.51 3.66
N ASN A 168 -24.99 60.97 3.53
CA ASN A 168 -25.59 60.46 2.29
C ASN A 168 -26.41 61.54 1.56
N GLN A 169 -26.34 61.55 0.22
CA GLN A 169 -27.45 61.83 -0.72
C GLN A 169 -27.00 61.45 -2.15
N GLY A 170 -27.87 61.10 -3.11
CA GLY A 170 -29.30 60.81 -3.02
C GLY A 170 -30.11 61.31 -4.23
N LYS A 171 -30.59 60.37 -5.07
CA LYS A 171 -31.62 60.48 -6.14
C LYS A 171 -31.27 61.14 -7.50
N ASN A 172 -31.37 60.29 -8.55
CA ASN A 172 -32.32 60.30 -9.69
C ASN A 172 -32.43 61.45 -10.72
N GLU A 173 -32.91 61.02 -11.91
CA GLU A 173 -33.56 61.79 -13.00
C GLU A 173 -32.65 62.73 -13.84
N ASP A 174 -32.84 62.93 -15.15
CA ASP A 174 -33.86 62.44 -16.12
C ASP A 174 -33.29 62.40 -17.57
N SER A 175 -34.06 61.86 -18.54
CA SER A 175 -34.30 62.40 -19.91
C SER A 175 -34.66 61.33 -20.97
N THR A 176 -35.35 61.76 -22.04
CA THR A 176 -36.17 60.92 -22.95
C THR A 176 -35.97 61.23 -24.45
N SER A 177 -36.72 60.52 -25.33
CA SER A 177 -36.89 60.73 -26.80
C SER A 177 -36.03 59.83 -27.73
N LYS A 178 -36.50 59.33 -28.90
CA LYS A 178 -37.82 59.46 -29.58
C LYS A 178 -38.04 58.37 -30.67
N ASP A 179 -39.33 58.05 -30.95
CA ASP A 179 -40.04 57.96 -32.26
C ASP A 179 -39.30 57.60 -33.57
N ASN A 180 -39.86 57.00 -34.65
CA ASN A 180 -41.13 56.30 -35.03
C ASN A 180 -40.99 55.90 -36.54
N ASN A 181 -41.82 55.15 -37.28
CA ASN A 181 -42.83 54.06 -37.08
C ASN A 181 -43.32 53.67 -38.51
N GLY A 182 -43.68 52.39 -38.83
CA GLY A 182 -44.29 52.09 -40.14
C GLY A 182 -44.62 50.63 -40.51
N LYS A 183 -45.92 50.26 -40.42
CA LYS A 183 -46.80 49.57 -41.43
C LYS A 183 -46.33 48.25 -42.13
N THR A 184 -47.18 47.24 -42.44
CA THR A 184 -48.66 47.15 -42.54
C THR A 184 -49.18 45.72 -42.21
N GLU A 185 -50.46 45.43 -42.51
CA GLU A 185 -51.33 44.33 -42.02
C GLU A 185 -51.43 43.07 -42.95
N PRO A 186 -52.23 42.01 -42.63
CA PRO A 186 -52.03 40.63 -43.10
C PRO A 186 -53.07 40.14 -44.15
N GLU A 187 -53.07 38.82 -44.49
CA GLU A 187 -54.30 38.00 -44.44
C GLU A 187 -54.09 36.46 -44.58
N LYS A 188 -55.12 35.72 -44.11
CA LYS A 188 -55.63 34.34 -44.38
C LYS A 188 -54.81 33.38 -45.30
N GLY A 189 -54.76 32.06 -45.07
CA GLY A 189 -55.40 31.22 -44.02
C GLY A 189 -56.07 29.95 -44.58
N LYS A 190 -56.04 28.84 -43.83
CA LYS A 190 -56.96 27.69 -43.94
C LYS A 190 -56.88 26.75 -42.74
N GLU A 191 -57.98 26.09 -42.42
CA GLU A 191 -58.16 25.27 -41.22
C GLU A 191 -57.79 23.79 -41.45
N ASN A 192 -57.36 23.11 -40.38
CA ASN A 192 -58.17 22.05 -39.75
C ASN A 192 -57.60 21.63 -38.38
N GLU A 193 -58.53 21.40 -37.44
CA GLU A 193 -58.56 20.37 -36.37
C GLU A 193 -57.20 19.86 -35.80
N GLY A 194 -56.88 20.05 -34.51
CA GLY A 194 -57.69 20.56 -33.39
C GLY A 194 -56.85 20.96 -32.16
N LYS A 195 -57.52 21.23 -31.03
CA LYS A 195 -57.02 22.05 -29.90
C LYS A 195 -55.80 21.53 -29.14
N ASP A 196 -55.03 22.51 -28.64
CA ASP A 196 -54.02 22.43 -27.59
C ASP A 196 -54.35 21.52 -26.40
N THR A 197 -53.32 20.90 -25.84
CA THR A 197 -52.83 21.30 -24.50
C THR A 197 -51.33 21.05 -24.37
N THR A 198 -50.70 21.80 -23.46
CA THR A 198 -49.25 21.92 -23.23
C THR A 198 -48.48 20.60 -23.05
N PRO A 199 -47.17 20.57 -23.40
CA PRO A 199 -46.35 19.37 -23.29
C PRO A 199 -46.18 18.91 -21.84
N LYS A 200 -46.27 17.59 -21.62
CA LYS A 200 -45.68 16.96 -20.43
C LYS A 200 -44.20 16.73 -20.67
N ASP A 201 -43.36 17.16 -19.73
CA ASP A 201 -41.96 16.74 -19.61
C ASP A 201 -41.86 15.26 -19.22
N GLY A 202 -42.27 14.39 -20.14
CA GLY A 202 -42.14 12.95 -20.05
C GLY A 202 -40.72 12.50 -20.35
N LYS A 203 -39.75 12.85 -19.50
CA LYS A 203 -38.50 12.08 -19.45
C LYS A 203 -38.82 10.71 -18.85
N GLU A 204 -39.24 9.79 -19.71
CA GLU A 204 -39.23 8.36 -19.39
C GLU A 204 -37.80 7.98 -19.01
N GLN A 205 -37.56 7.88 -17.72
CA GLN A 205 -36.30 7.43 -17.17
C GLN A 205 -36.19 5.95 -17.51
N MET A 206 -35.50 5.64 -18.61
CA MET A 206 -35.25 4.26 -19.05
C MET A 206 -34.85 3.42 -17.83
N PRO A 207 -35.50 2.26 -17.59
CA PRO A 207 -35.20 1.46 -16.42
C PRO A 207 -33.71 1.11 -16.42
N PRO A 208 -33.03 1.15 -15.25
CA PRO A 208 -31.59 0.92 -15.18
C PRO A 208 -31.30 -0.45 -15.79
N LYS A 209 -30.49 -0.47 -16.86
CA LYS A 209 -30.23 -1.68 -17.65
C LYS A 209 -29.69 -2.77 -16.73
N VAL A 210 -30.52 -3.79 -16.47
CA VAL A 210 -30.12 -4.97 -15.71
C VAL A 210 -29.05 -5.69 -16.54
N MET A 211 -27.83 -5.70 -16.02
CA MET A 211 -26.66 -6.33 -16.64
C MET A 211 -26.91 -7.82 -16.84
N THR A 212 -26.71 -8.31 -18.08
CA THR A 212 -26.98 -9.72 -18.40
C THR A 212 -25.87 -10.65 -17.89
N VAL A 213 -26.14 -11.96 -17.85
CA VAL A 213 -25.14 -12.98 -17.52
C VAL A 213 -23.94 -12.89 -18.48
N ASP A 214 -24.18 -12.72 -19.79
CA ASP A 214 -23.09 -12.57 -20.78
C ASP A 214 -22.26 -11.30 -20.58
N GLU A 215 -22.88 -10.16 -20.27
CA GLU A 215 -22.17 -8.91 -19.98
C GLU A 215 -21.29 -9.04 -18.72
N LYS A 216 -21.83 -9.70 -17.68
CA LYS A 216 -21.10 -10.02 -16.45
C LYS A 216 -19.93 -10.98 -16.72
N VAL A 217 -20.15 -12.03 -17.52
CA VAL A 217 -19.10 -12.98 -17.95
C VAL A 217 -17.98 -12.28 -18.72
N GLN A 218 -18.30 -11.39 -19.66
CA GLN A 218 -17.30 -10.60 -20.39
C GLN A 218 -16.49 -9.68 -19.46
N LYS A 219 -17.16 -9.03 -18.49
CA LYS A 219 -16.50 -8.21 -17.47
C LYS A 219 -15.52 -9.01 -16.61
N LEU A 220 -15.91 -10.19 -16.12
CA LEU A 220 -15.02 -11.06 -15.34
C LEU A 220 -13.87 -11.62 -16.18
N ASN A 221 -14.13 -12.05 -17.42
CA ASN A 221 -13.09 -12.54 -18.32
C ASN A 221 -12.04 -11.46 -18.66
N SER A 222 -12.43 -10.18 -18.67
CA SER A 222 -11.53 -9.03 -18.77
C SER A 222 -10.74 -8.80 -17.48
N LEU A 223 -11.41 -8.83 -16.31
CA LEU A 223 -10.76 -8.70 -14.99
C LEU A 223 -9.67 -9.77 -14.77
N VAL A 224 -9.88 -11.01 -15.21
CA VAL A 224 -8.85 -12.08 -15.15
C VAL A 224 -7.63 -11.75 -16.03
N VAL A 225 -7.82 -11.07 -17.17
CA VAL A 225 -6.70 -10.61 -18.00
C VAL A 225 -5.92 -9.49 -17.28
N GLU A 226 -6.61 -8.61 -16.55
CA GLU A 226 -5.97 -7.54 -15.77
C GLU A 226 -5.16 -8.01 -14.56
N ILE A 227 -5.41 -9.19 -13.98
CA ILE A 227 -4.64 -9.67 -12.80
C ILE A 227 -3.15 -9.75 -13.19
N PRO A 228 -2.23 -9.00 -12.53
CA PRO A 228 -0.88 -8.79 -13.02
C PRO A 228 0.12 -9.89 -12.58
N PHE A 229 -0.31 -11.15 -12.75
CA PHE A 229 0.56 -12.33 -12.60
C PHE A 229 1.87 -12.14 -13.39
N PRO A 230 3.04 -12.51 -12.83
CA PRO A 230 4.33 -12.29 -13.48
C PRO A 230 4.45 -12.97 -14.86
N ASP A 231 3.90 -14.17 -15.03
CA ASP A 231 3.63 -14.77 -16.35
C ASP A 231 2.22 -14.36 -16.82
N PRO A 232 2.09 -13.58 -17.91
CA PRO A 232 0.79 -13.19 -18.45
C PRO A 232 -0.01 -14.35 -19.08
N ASN A 233 0.66 -15.46 -19.42
CA ASN A 233 0.08 -16.64 -20.07
C ASN A 233 -0.15 -17.82 -19.10
N THR A 234 -0.01 -17.58 -17.79
CA THR A 234 -0.11 -18.62 -16.75
C THR A 234 -1.39 -19.48 -16.86
N PRO A 235 -1.32 -20.81 -16.63
CA PRO A 235 -2.50 -21.66 -16.53
C PRO A 235 -3.49 -21.20 -15.45
N THR A 236 -3.07 -20.42 -14.44
CA THR A 236 -4.00 -19.77 -13.50
C THR A 236 -5.03 -18.90 -14.22
N LYS A 237 -4.63 -18.08 -15.22
CA LYS A 237 -5.60 -17.26 -15.96
C LYS A 237 -6.56 -18.11 -16.79
N GLN A 238 -6.17 -19.31 -17.20
CA GLN A 238 -7.06 -20.26 -17.87
C GLN A 238 -8.06 -20.87 -16.87
N TYR A 239 -7.59 -21.26 -15.67
CA TYR A 239 -8.44 -21.78 -14.58
C TYR A 239 -9.46 -20.76 -14.07
N LEU A 240 -9.05 -19.50 -13.85
CA LEU A 240 -9.96 -18.45 -13.41
C LEU A 240 -11.03 -18.16 -14.48
N LYS A 241 -10.69 -18.22 -15.78
CA LYS A 241 -11.69 -18.15 -16.86
C LYS A 241 -12.60 -19.37 -16.90
N SER A 242 -12.09 -20.59 -16.70
CA SER A 242 -12.96 -21.78 -16.66
C SER A 242 -13.94 -21.74 -15.49
N LYS A 243 -13.62 -21.07 -14.37
CA LYS A 243 -14.56 -20.83 -13.27
C LYS A 243 -15.70 -19.87 -13.63
N VAL A 244 -15.45 -18.87 -14.49
CA VAL A 244 -16.49 -17.99 -15.04
C VAL A 244 -17.44 -18.79 -15.95
N GLU A 245 -16.89 -19.60 -16.85
CA GLU A 245 -17.68 -20.44 -17.76
C GLU A 245 -18.40 -21.59 -17.03
N GLU A 246 -17.84 -22.14 -15.94
CA GLU A 246 -18.51 -23.12 -15.09
C GLU A 246 -19.82 -22.57 -14.53
N ILE A 247 -19.81 -21.34 -13.98
CA ILE A 247 -21.03 -20.67 -13.48
C ILE A 247 -22.00 -20.38 -14.62
N LYS A 248 -21.53 -19.85 -15.76
CA LYS A 248 -22.37 -19.55 -16.93
C LYS A 248 -23.21 -20.74 -17.38
N ASN A 249 -22.60 -21.93 -17.41
CA ASN A 249 -23.21 -23.15 -17.93
C ASN A 249 -24.02 -23.96 -16.89
N LYS A 250 -24.10 -23.49 -15.63
CA LYS A 250 -24.97 -24.12 -14.61
C LYS A 250 -26.44 -24.06 -15.02
N GLN A 251 -27.17 -25.13 -14.70
CA GLN A 251 -28.61 -25.25 -14.92
C GLN A 251 -29.38 -24.69 -13.72
N ILE A 252 -29.22 -23.37 -13.51
CA ILE A 252 -29.85 -22.56 -12.45
C ILE A 252 -30.40 -21.25 -13.06
N SER A 253 -31.14 -20.44 -12.30
CA SER A 253 -31.68 -19.19 -12.85
C SER A 253 -30.57 -18.18 -13.15
N ASP A 254 -30.80 -17.28 -14.10
CA ASP A 254 -29.82 -16.25 -14.46
C ASP A 254 -29.59 -15.24 -13.32
N ASN A 255 -30.55 -15.08 -12.40
CA ASN A 255 -30.38 -14.33 -11.16
C ASN A 255 -29.34 -15.00 -10.24
N ASP A 256 -29.42 -16.32 -10.08
CA ASP A 256 -28.47 -17.09 -9.26
C ASP A 256 -27.06 -17.05 -9.88
N LYS A 257 -26.96 -17.14 -11.21
CA LYS A 257 -25.68 -16.94 -11.93
C LYS A 257 -25.13 -15.54 -11.72
N LEU A 258 -25.95 -14.49 -11.78
CA LEU A 258 -25.51 -13.11 -11.53
C LEU A 258 -25.01 -12.92 -10.10
N ASN A 259 -25.62 -13.59 -9.11
CA ASN A 259 -25.16 -13.60 -7.72
C ASN A 259 -23.81 -14.32 -7.58
N GLU A 260 -23.68 -15.55 -8.10
CA GLU A 260 -22.41 -16.29 -8.09
C GLU A 260 -21.28 -15.55 -8.82
N LEU A 261 -21.55 -14.98 -10.00
CA LEU A 261 -20.60 -14.17 -10.75
C LEU A 261 -20.25 -12.85 -10.03
N THR A 262 -21.10 -12.35 -9.13
CA THR A 262 -20.79 -11.15 -8.33
C THR A 262 -19.89 -11.48 -7.16
N MET A 263 -20.13 -12.59 -6.46
CA MET A 263 -19.17 -13.12 -5.49
C MET A 263 -17.80 -13.37 -6.14
N LEU A 264 -17.78 -13.98 -7.34
CA LEU A 264 -16.55 -14.23 -8.08
C LEU A 264 -15.85 -12.94 -8.56
N GLU A 265 -16.60 -11.87 -8.87
CA GLU A 265 -16.01 -10.55 -9.18
C GLU A 265 -15.23 -9.99 -7.98
N THR A 266 -15.80 -10.10 -6.77
CA THR A 266 -15.14 -9.67 -5.52
C THR A 266 -13.89 -10.50 -5.25
N THR A 267 -13.97 -11.83 -5.38
CA THR A 267 -12.81 -12.73 -5.26
C THR A 267 -11.69 -12.37 -6.26
N PHE A 268 -12.02 -12.02 -7.50
CA PHE A 268 -11.02 -11.64 -8.51
C PHE A 268 -10.38 -10.26 -8.22
N LYS A 269 -11.11 -9.32 -7.60
CA LYS A 269 -10.52 -8.05 -7.11
C LYS A 269 -9.53 -8.30 -5.97
N GLU A 270 -9.88 -9.16 -5.01
CA GLU A 270 -8.97 -9.58 -3.94
C GLU A 270 -7.71 -10.26 -4.51
N TYR A 271 -7.86 -11.16 -5.48
CA TYR A 271 -6.73 -11.80 -6.16
C TYR A 271 -5.84 -10.79 -6.88
N LYS A 272 -6.42 -9.77 -7.55
CA LYS A 272 -5.67 -8.67 -8.18
C LYS A 272 -4.80 -7.93 -7.15
N MET A 273 -5.41 -7.45 -6.06
CA MET A 273 -4.71 -6.74 -4.98
C MET A 273 -3.63 -7.59 -4.30
N LYS A 274 -3.91 -8.88 -4.04
CA LYS A 274 -2.93 -9.80 -3.45
C LYS A 274 -1.73 -10.04 -4.39
N VAL A 275 -1.97 -10.26 -5.68
CA VAL A 275 -0.90 -10.48 -6.67
C VAL A 275 -0.02 -9.23 -6.83
N GLU A 276 -0.63 -8.04 -6.83
CA GLU A 276 0.09 -6.76 -6.85
C GLU A 276 1.00 -6.59 -5.62
N LYS A 277 0.47 -6.83 -4.41
CA LYS A 277 1.25 -6.79 -3.16
C LYS A 277 2.38 -7.82 -3.13
N TYR A 278 2.11 -9.10 -3.45
CA TYR A 278 3.16 -10.14 -3.47
C TYR A 278 4.27 -9.79 -4.46
N LYS A 279 3.92 -9.27 -5.64
CA LYS A 279 4.90 -8.81 -6.64
C LYS A 279 5.76 -7.66 -6.11
N GLY A 280 5.16 -6.67 -5.44
CA GLY A 280 5.89 -5.58 -4.80
C GLY A 280 6.87 -6.05 -3.71
N ILE A 281 6.48 -7.06 -2.92
CA ILE A 281 7.33 -7.69 -1.91
C ILE A 281 8.49 -8.48 -2.55
N ILE A 282 8.24 -9.22 -3.63
CA ILE A 282 9.26 -10.02 -4.35
C ILE A 282 10.25 -9.12 -5.11
N ASP A 283 9.77 -8.13 -5.86
CA ASP A 283 10.61 -7.29 -6.71
C ASP A 283 11.37 -6.20 -5.93
N ASN A 284 11.32 -6.21 -4.59
CA ASN A 284 11.86 -5.23 -3.65
C ASN A 284 13.28 -4.76 -4.01
N THR A 285 13.37 -3.52 -4.52
CA THR A 285 14.61 -2.93 -5.06
C THR A 285 15.65 -2.62 -3.98
N LYS A 286 15.23 -2.35 -2.74
CA LYS A 286 16.13 -2.01 -1.64
C LYS A 286 17.04 -3.19 -1.24
N PHE A 287 16.58 -4.43 -1.45
CA PHE A 287 17.32 -5.65 -1.06
C PHE A 287 18.10 -6.32 -2.20
N LYS A 288 17.92 -5.87 -3.45
CA LYS A 288 18.59 -6.44 -4.63
C LYS A 288 20.11 -6.39 -4.45
N SER A 289 20.75 -7.55 -4.60
CA SER A 289 22.16 -7.77 -4.22
C SER A 289 22.70 -9.09 -4.77
N SER A 290 23.99 -9.37 -4.51
CA SER A 290 24.67 -10.65 -4.78
C SER A 290 23.96 -11.90 -4.24
N LYS A 291 23.07 -11.77 -3.24
CA LYS A 291 22.32 -12.88 -2.61
C LYS A 291 20.83 -12.89 -2.95
N TYR A 292 20.32 -11.83 -3.57
CA TYR A 292 18.92 -11.70 -3.91
C TYR A 292 18.80 -10.95 -5.24
N GLY A 293 18.65 -11.70 -6.32
CA GLY A 293 18.56 -11.20 -7.69
C GLY A 293 17.68 -12.09 -8.55
N SER A 294 17.91 -12.06 -9.86
CA SER A 294 17.06 -12.74 -10.85
C SER A 294 16.74 -14.21 -10.55
N PRO A 295 17.67 -15.06 -10.05
CA PRO A 295 17.32 -16.45 -9.72
C PRO A 295 16.28 -16.58 -8.61
N GLN A 296 16.39 -15.80 -7.53
CA GLN A 296 15.44 -15.80 -6.42
C GLN A 296 14.11 -15.18 -6.84
N ILE A 297 14.18 -14.02 -7.50
CA ILE A 297 13.02 -13.26 -7.97
C ILE A 297 12.21 -14.07 -8.99
N ASN A 298 12.85 -14.65 -10.01
CA ASN A 298 12.17 -15.47 -11.01
C ASN A 298 11.58 -16.75 -10.39
N GLY A 299 12.28 -17.35 -9.42
CA GLY A 299 11.79 -18.51 -8.68
C GLY A 299 10.49 -18.20 -7.91
N LEU A 300 10.44 -17.06 -7.21
CA LEU A 300 9.24 -16.62 -6.49
C LEU A 300 8.13 -16.15 -7.45
N ASN A 301 8.46 -15.39 -8.50
CA ASN A 301 7.50 -14.91 -9.49
C ASN A 301 6.87 -16.07 -10.30
N GLY A 302 7.61 -17.14 -10.58
CA GLY A 302 7.08 -18.38 -11.17
C GLY A 302 6.16 -19.19 -10.24
N ARG A 303 6.18 -18.90 -8.93
CA ARG A 303 5.27 -19.47 -7.92
C ARG A 303 4.04 -18.60 -7.72
N LEU A 304 4.23 -17.28 -7.60
CA LEU A 304 3.16 -16.28 -7.60
C LEU A 304 2.28 -16.41 -8.86
N SER A 305 2.87 -16.69 -10.03
CA SER A 305 2.12 -16.91 -11.27
C SER A 305 1.15 -18.09 -11.22
N LYS A 306 1.33 -19.05 -10.31
CA LYS A 306 0.48 -20.23 -10.11
C LYS A 306 -0.50 -20.11 -8.94
N LEU A 307 -0.37 -19.07 -8.12
CA LEU A 307 -1.27 -18.78 -7.00
C LEU A 307 -2.71 -18.67 -7.53
N PHE A 308 -3.68 -19.22 -6.79
CA PHE A 308 -5.11 -19.28 -7.19
C PHE A 308 -5.43 -20.06 -8.49
N GLY A 309 -4.48 -20.83 -9.03
CA GLY A 309 -4.72 -21.78 -10.14
C GLY A 309 -5.31 -23.12 -9.67
N ASP A 310 -5.41 -24.07 -10.59
CA ASP A 310 -5.74 -25.46 -10.23
C ASP A 310 -4.55 -26.10 -9.48
N ASP A 311 -4.79 -26.51 -8.24
CA ASP A 311 -3.76 -27.06 -7.35
C ASP A 311 -4.29 -28.27 -6.56
N PRO A 312 -4.58 -29.40 -7.23
CA PRO A 312 -5.11 -30.62 -6.59
C PRO A 312 -4.13 -31.30 -5.63
N LYS A 313 -2.92 -30.76 -5.45
CA LYS A 313 -1.89 -31.23 -4.52
C LYS A 313 -1.60 -30.26 -3.36
N GLY A 314 -2.08 -29.02 -3.44
CA GLY A 314 -1.75 -27.95 -2.50
C GLY A 314 -0.29 -27.46 -2.60
N GLU A 315 0.40 -27.58 -3.74
CA GLU A 315 1.80 -27.14 -3.95
C GLU A 315 1.95 -25.59 -4.09
N TYR A 316 0.86 -24.87 -4.32
CA TYR A 316 0.81 -23.44 -4.68
C TYR A 316 -0.18 -22.63 -3.81
N THR A 317 -0.43 -23.09 -2.58
CA THR A 317 -1.25 -22.37 -1.58
C THR A 317 -0.65 -21.02 -1.17
N GLU A 318 -1.50 -20.08 -0.74
CA GLU A 318 -1.07 -18.74 -0.32
C GLU A 318 -0.09 -18.78 0.87
N SER A 319 -0.37 -19.62 1.88
CA SER A 319 0.57 -19.87 2.99
C SER A 319 1.93 -20.36 2.49
N GLU A 320 1.96 -21.35 1.59
CA GLU A 320 3.21 -21.87 1.08
C GLU A 320 3.99 -20.81 0.27
N LEU A 321 3.31 -19.90 -0.44
CA LEU A 321 3.95 -18.73 -1.04
C LEU A 321 4.51 -17.75 0.01
N ILE A 322 3.76 -17.44 1.07
CA ILE A 322 4.23 -16.57 2.17
C ILE A 322 5.49 -17.14 2.83
N TRP A 323 5.49 -18.45 3.14
CA TRP A 323 6.67 -19.15 3.64
C TRP A 323 7.85 -19.06 2.67
N GLN A 324 7.63 -19.29 1.38
CA GLN A 324 8.67 -19.27 0.34
C GLN A 324 9.29 -17.89 0.16
N ILE A 325 8.49 -16.81 0.20
CA ILE A 325 8.99 -15.43 0.16
C ILE A 325 9.82 -15.15 1.43
N TYR A 326 9.25 -15.34 2.62
CA TYR A 326 9.92 -15.05 3.89
C TYR A 326 11.25 -15.80 4.05
N GLU A 327 11.25 -17.12 3.86
CA GLU A 327 12.46 -17.93 3.98
C GLU A 327 13.51 -17.57 2.91
N THR A 328 13.12 -17.12 1.71
CA THR A 328 14.09 -16.69 0.69
C THR A 328 14.83 -15.42 1.15
N PHE A 329 14.11 -14.38 1.58
CA PHE A 329 14.75 -13.16 2.11
C PHE A 329 15.60 -13.45 3.35
N ARG A 330 15.06 -14.21 4.31
CA ARG A 330 15.74 -14.57 5.56
C ARG A 330 17.00 -15.39 5.31
N ARG A 331 16.95 -16.36 4.40
CA ARG A 331 18.13 -17.17 4.02
C ARG A 331 19.17 -16.32 3.32
N SER A 332 18.78 -15.48 2.36
CA SER A 332 19.70 -14.55 1.67
C SER A 332 20.38 -13.55 2.62
N ALA A 333 19.71 -13.10 3.70
CA ALA A 333 20.28 -12.19 4.69
C ALA A 333 21.15 -12.88 5.76
N PHE A 334 20.63 -13.93 6.42
CA PHE A 334 21.16 -14.44 7.71
C PHE A 334 21.72 -15.86 7.70
N VAL A 335 21.20 -16.77 6.86
CA VAL A 335 21.42 -18.22 7.05
C VAL A 335 22.71 -18.68 6.38
N LYS A 336 23.74 -18.92 7.20
CA LYS A 336 25.02 -19.48 6.77
C LYS A 336 24.89 -20.98 6.52
N SER A 337 25.41 -21.45 5.38
CA SER A 337 25.51 -22.89 5.06
C SER A 337 26.89 -23.22 4.51
N LYS A 338 27.22 -24.52 4.37
CA LYS A 338 28.55 -24.99 3.92
C LYS A 338 29.02 -24.33 2.61
N ASN A 339 28.07 -24.06 1.70
CA ASN A 339 28.34 -23.49 0.38
C ASN A 339 27.69 -22.10 0.19
N PHE A 340 27.22 -21.45 1.25
CA PHE A 340 26.53 -20.16 1.17
C PHE A 340 26.88 -19.22 2.33
N THR A 341 27.59 -18.14 2.00
CA THR A 341 27.74 -16.95 2.86
C THR A 341 26.59 -15.99 2.53
N PRO A 342 25.67 -15.72 3.48
CA PRO A 342 24.54 -14.83 3.30
C PRO A 342 24.97 -13.37 3.55
N LYS A 343 24.11 -12.41 3.20
CA LYS A 343 24.52 -11.05 2.86
C LYS A 343 25.21 -10.30 4.00
N ILE A 344 24.73 -10.40 5.25
CA ILE A 344 25.34 -9.67 6.37
C ILE A 344 26.80 -10.09 6.67
N TYR A 345 27.19 -11.31 6.30
CA TYR A 345 28.53 -11.83 6.54
C TYR A 345 29.54 -11.47 5.43
N GLU A 346 29.09 -10.90 4.30
CA GLU A 346 30.00 -10.25 3.33
C GLU A 346 30.64 -8.99 3.93
N TYR A 347 29.98 -8.38 4.91
CA TYR A 347 30.48 -7.21 5.64
C TYR A 347 31.44 -7.61 6.78
N VAL A 348 32.58 -8.22 6.41
CA VAL A 348 33.58 -8.79 7.33
C VAL A 348 34.15 -7.77 8.34
N ILE A 349 34.10 -6.47 8.01
CA ILE A 349 34.54 -5.37 8.89
C ILE A 349 33.56 -5.06 10.05
N VAL A 350 32.33 -5.54 9.97
CA VAL A 350 31.33 -5.44 11.05
C VAL A 350 31.46 -6.69 11.92
N ASP A 351 31.36 -6.53 13.23
CA ASP A 351 31.58 -7.63 14.17
C ASP A 351 30.37 -8.58 14.19
N ASP A 352 30.61 -9.88 14.36
CA ASP A 352 29.54 -10.88 14.34
C ASP A 352 28.55 -10.72 15.52
N SER A 353 28.96 -10.05 16.60
CA SER A 353 28.08 -9.62 17.68
C SER A 353 27.07 -8.55 17.23
N GLU A 354 27.46 -7.62 16.35
CA GLU A 354 26.53 -6.63 15.78
C GLU A 354 25.56 -7.29 14.79
N LYS A 355 26.06 -8.21 13.94
CA LYS A 355 25.25 -8.94 12.95
C LYS A 355 24.19 -9.82 13.60
N ASN A 356 24.52 -10.47 14.71
CA ASN A 356 23.63 -11.41 15.40
C ASN A 356 22.79 -10.78 16.52
N LYS A 357 22.97 -9.49 16.83
CA LYS A 357 22.26 -8.78 17.93
C LYS A 357 20.73 -8.93 17.89
N HIS A 358 20.15 -9.13 16.70
CA HIS A 358 18.71 -9.23 16.48
C HIS A 358 18.30 -10.57 15.82
N SER A 359 19.09 -11.63 15.97
CA SER A 359 18.82 -12.94 15.35
C SER A 359 17.44 -13.53 15.70
N THR A 360 16.94 -13.29 16.91
CA THR A 360 15.60 -13.68 17.39
C THR A 360 14.45 -12.88 16.76
N MET A 361 14.72 -11.76 16.08
CA MET A 361 13.70 -11.06 15.27
C MET A 361 13.49 -11.72 13.90
N PHE A 362 14.37 -12.64 13.53
CA PHE A 362 14.44 -13.29 12.21
C PHE A 362 14.46 -14.81 12.35
N GLU A 363 13.56 -15.34 13.18
CA GLU A 363 13.36 -16.78 13.38
C GLU A 363 12.94 -17.48 12.08
N ALA A 364 13.25 -18.78 11.98
CA ALA A 364 12.88 -19.60 10.84
C ALA A 364 11.40 -19.96 10.87
N LEU A 365 10.72 -19.88 9.72
CA LEU A 365 9.48 -20.64 9.55
C LEU A 365 9.89 -22.08 9.25
N ALA A 366 9.66 -22.97 10.19
CA ALA A 366 10.06 -24.37 10.09
C ALA A 366 9.37 -25.07 8.91
N ASP A 367 10.03 -26.08 8.33
CA ASP A 367 9.62 -26.74 7.09
C ASP A 367 8.29 -27.52 7.20
N ASP A 368 7.87 -27.89 8.41
CA ASP A 368 6.57 -28.46 8.77
C ASP A 368 5.44 -27.41 8.75
N LYS A 369 5.76 -26.14 9.05
CA LYS A 369 4.78 -25.04 9.14
C LYS A 369 4.50 -24.33 7.81
N LYS A 370 5.02 -24.83 6.68
CA LYS A 370 4.86 -24.26 5.32
C LYS A 370 3.45 -23.80 4.98
N LYS A 371 2.42 -24.53 5.42
CA LYS A 371 1.01 -24.24 5.11
C LYS A 371 0.24 -23.61 6.27
N ASN A 372 0.78 -23.71 7.49
CA ASN A 372 0.11 -23.45 8.77
C ASN A 372 0.96 -22.56 9.70
N HIS A 373 1.57 -21.50 9.16
CA HIS A 373 2.43 -20.57 9.93
C HIS A 373 1.67 -19.35 10.50
N ASN A 374 0.38 -19.19 10.20
CA ASN A 374 -0.50 -18.11 10.68
C ASN A 374 0.09 -16.69 10.49
N ILE A 375 0.53 -16.38 9.27
CA ILE A 375 1.03 -15.05 8.85
C ILE A 375 0.26 -14.66 7.59
N ASP A 376 -0.24 -13.43 7.54
CA ASP A 376 -0.88 -12.83 6.36
C ASP A 376 0.09 -11.99 5.50
N ILE A 377 -0.39 -11.46 4.38
CA ILE A 377 0.40 -10.66 3.45
C ILE A 377 0.96 -9.36 4.05
N THR A 378 0.25 -8.72 4.98
CA THR A 378 0.65 -7.48 5.65
C THR A 378 1.73 -7.77 6.69
N GLN A 379 1.56 -8.85 7.46
CA GLN A 379 2.58 -9.34 8.40
C GLN A 379 3.84 -9.83 7.67
N LEU A 380 3.69 -10.45 6.49
CA LEU A 380 4.82 -10.78 5.60
C LEU A 380 5.56 -9.51 5.19
N GLU A 381 4.86 -8.49 4.68
CA GLU A 381 5.47 -7.22 4.25
C GLU A 381 6.26 -6.56 5.39
N GLN A 382 5.69 -6.49 6.60
CA GLN A 382 6.38 -5.99 7.80
C GLN A 382 7.65 -6.81 8.12
N LYS A 383 7.55 -8.14 8.10
CA LYS A 383 8.69 -9.05 8.34
C LYS A 383 9.79 -8.87 7.29
N ILE A 384 9.44 -8.75 5.99
CA ILE A 384 10.40 -8.47 4.92
C ILE A 384 11.06 -7.10 5.13
N ASN A 385 10.28 -6.04 5.37
CA ASN A 385 10.83 -4.70 5.60
C ASN A 385 11.82 -4.66 6.78
N ASN A 386 11.56 -5.41 7.86
CA ASN A 386 12.50 -5.54 8.98
C ASN A 386 13.82 -6.24 8.56
N ILE A 387 13.75 -7.32 7.77
CA ILE A 387 14.94 -8.02 7.23
C ILE A 387 15.77 -7.08 6.34
N VAL A 388 15.09 -6.35 5.45
CA VAL A 388 15.73 -5.44 4.48
C VAL A 388 16.39 -4.27 5.19
N ASN A 389 15.68 -3.59 6.10
CA ASN A 389 16.20 -2.47 6.86
C ASN A 389 17.40 -2.87 7.73
N PHE A 390 17.33 -4.00 8.45
CA PHE A 390 18.46 -4.46 9.27
C PHE A 390 19.69 -4.82 8.43
N THR A 391 19.49 -5.45 7.26
CA THR A 391 20.60 -5.76 6.33
C THR A 391 21.26 -4.49 5.80
N ILE A 392 20.47 -3.46 5.49
CA ILE A 392 20.96 -2.14 5.08
C ILE A 392 21.74 -1.45 6.21
N GLU A 393 21.29 -1.52 7.46
CA GLU A 393 22.02 -0.92 8.59
C GLU A 393 23.37 -1.61 8.86
N ILE A 394 23.47 -2.94 8.72
CA ILE A 394 24.77 -3.63 8.75
C ILE A 394 25.67 -3.16 7.58
N ALA A 395 25.11 -2.95 6.39
CA ALA A 395 25.87 -2.43 5.24
C ALA A 395 26.34 -0.98 5.46
N LYS A 396 25.51 -0.10 6.03
CA LYS A 396 25.88 1.27 6.39
C LYS A 396 26.97 1.32 7.46
N LYS A 397 26.87 0.46 8.49
CA LYS A 397 27.96 0.26 9.47
C LYS A 397 29.25 -0.19 8.80
N ALA A 398 29.17 -1.09 7.82
CA ALA A 398 30.34 -1.53 7.05
C ALA A 398 30.97 -0.39 6.24
N ALA A 399 30.16 0.47 5.61
CA ALA A 399 30.64 1.66 4.91
C ALA A 399 31.33 2.63 5.90
N ASN A 400 30.67 2.96 7.01
CA ASN A 400 31.22 3.86 8.04
C ASN A 400 32.55 3.34 8.62
N LYS A 401 32.63 2.05 9.00
CA LYS A 401 33.89 1.43 9.47
C LYS A 401 35.00 1.39 8.40
N ASN A 402 34.70 1.56 7.11
CA ASN A 402 35.72 1.79 6.06
C ASN A 402 36.07 3.29 5.91
N ILE A 403 35.14 4.21 6.13
CA ILE A 403 35.42 5.66 6.17
C ILE A 403 36.33 6.00 7.37
N ASP A 404 36.10 5.37 8.52
CA ASP A 404 36.90 5.57 9.74
C ASP A 404 38.36 5.04 9.61
N LYS A 405 38.69 4.38 8.49
CA LYS A 405 40.08 4.02 8.11
C LYS A 405 40.79 5.08 7.27
N ILE A 406 40.10 6.16 6.86
CA ILE A 406 40.73 7.27 6.15
C ILE A 406 41.57 8.07 7.16
N LYS A 407 42.88 8.03 6.95
CA LYS A 407 43.92 8.77 7.69
C LYS A 407 44.95 9.29 6.70
N TYR A 408 45.72 10.31 7.09
CA TYR A 408 46.80 10.81 6.23
C TYR A 408 47.99 9.86 6.16
N THR A 409 48.37 9.19 7.26
CA THR A 409 49.40 8.14 7.24
C THR A 409 48.92 6.82 7.87
N ASN A 410 49.71 5.76 7.69
CA ASN A 410 49.50 4.44 8.29
C ASN A 410 50.31 4.24 9.59
N THR A 411 50.93 5.28 10.17
CA THR A 411 51.69 5.10 11.41
C THR A 411 50.76 4.97 12.61
N ALA A 412 51.12 4.12 13.57
CA ALA A 412 50.29 3.87 14.76
C ALA A 412 50.18 5.10 15.68
N SER A 413 51.12 6.04 15.58
CA SER A 413 51.15 7.31 16.30
C SER A 413 50.31 8.43 15.66
N ASP A 414 49.91 8.28 14.40
CA ASP A 414 49.19 9.32 13.68
C ASP A 414 47.66 9.19 13.85
N THR A 415 47.06 10.23 14.40
CA THR A 415 45.61 10.39 14.59
C THR A 415 45.00 11.37 13.58
N GLU A 416 45.81 12.03 12.75
CA GLU A 416 45.39 13.07 11.82
C GLU A 416 44.64 12.49 10.62
N LYS A 417 43.50 13.10 10.31
CA LYS A 417 42.54 12.61 9.32
C LYS A 417 41.76 13.78 8.69
N PRO A 418 41.25 13.62 7.47
CA PRO A 418 40.46 14.66 6.81
C PRO A 418 39.00 14.63 7.30
N ASP A 419 38.73 15.24 8.46
CA ASP A 419 37.40 15.23 9.09
C ASP A 419 36.26 15.72 8.18
N MET A 420 36.44 16.81 7.43
CA MET A 420 35.40 17.33 6.52
C MET A 420 35.09 16.34 5.38
N LEU A 421 36.10 15.64 4.87
CA LEU A 421 35.92 14.58 3.89
C LEU A 421 35.21 13.37 4.52
N ILE A 422 35.55 13.01 5.76
CA ILE A 422 34.93 11.91 6.50
C ILE A 422 33.44 12.17 6.75
N GLU A 423 33.06 13.37 7.19
CA GLU A 423 31.66 13.78 7.37
C GLU A 423 30.88 13.73 6.05
N LYS A 424 31.48 14.25 4.98
CA LYS A 424 30.89 14.29 3.63
C LYS A 424 30.72 12.88 3.01
N LEU A 425 31.62 11.95 3.29
CA LEU A 425 31.47 10.54 2.92
C LEU A 425 30.38 9.86 3.75
N LYS A 426 30.26 10.19 5.05
CA LYS A 426 29.19 9.69 5.92
C LYS A 426 27.81 10.20 5.50
N SER A 427 27.68 11.43 5.01
CA SER A 427 26.40 11.92 4.47
C SER A 427 25.94 11.10 3.25
N PHE A 428 26.86 10.72 2.35
CA PHE A 428 26.52 9.82 1.24
C PHE A 428 25.98 8.47 1.76
N VAL A 429 26.64 7.83 2.74
CA VAL A 429 26.17 6.58 3.37
C VAL A 429 24.78 6.72 3.99
N THR A 430 24.50 7.85 4.66
CA THR A 430 23.18 8.13 5.23
C THR A 430 22.11 8.20 4.15
N THR A 431 22.36 8.92 3.05
CA THR A 431 21.38 9.11 1.96
C THR A 431 21.13 7.88 1.08
N THR A 432 22.05 6.90 1.01
CA THR A 432 21.83 5.69 0.21
C THR A 432 20.80 4.76 0.89
N THR A 433 19.82 4.25 0.12
CA THR A 433 18.65 3.50 0.64
C THR A 433 18.47 2.09 0.07
N ASN A 434 19.36 1.64 -0.82
CA ASN A 434 19.36 0.28 -1.37
C ASN A 434 20.74 -0.39 -1.19
N LEU A 435 20.73 -1.72 -1.15
CA LEU A 435 21.88 -2.52 -0.73
C LEU A 435 22.98 -2.60 -1.79
N ALA A 436 22.63 -2.61 -3.08
CA ALA A 436 23.59 -2.64 -4.19
C ALA A 436 24.42 -1.35 -4.26
N ASP A 437 23.79 -0.18 -4.12
CA ASP A 437 24.50 1.09 -4.11
C ASP A 437 25.40 1.23 -2.87
N ILE A 438 25.01 0.65 -1.72
CA ILE A 438 25.89 0.60 -0.53
C ILE A 438 27.10 -0.32 -0.78
N ASP A 439 26.94 -1.46 -1.47
CA ASP A 439 28.08 -2.31 -1.87
C ASP A 439 29.05 -1.57 -2.81
N ILE A 440 28.52 -0.82 -3.79
CA ILE A 440 29.30 0.03 -4.70
C ILE A 440 30.02 1.14 -3.91
N LEU A 441 29.30 1.81 -2.99
CA LEU A 441 29.82 2.87 -2.13
C LEU A 441 30.96 2.37 -1.23
N ILE A 442 30.81 1.20 -0.60
CA ILE A 442 31.86 0.53 0.20
C ILE A 442 33.13 0.30 -0.65
N ASN A 443 32.98 -0.16 -1.89
CA ASN A 443 34.12 -0.42 -2.77
C ASN A 443 34.79 0.87 -3.28
N LYS A 444 34.05 1.96 -3.44
CA LYS A 444 34.60 3.29 -3.74
C LYS A 444 35.29 3.91 -2.51
N ILE A 445 34.74 3.76 -1.31
CA ILE A 445 35.38 4.18 -0.05
C ILE A 445 36.73 3.49 0.15
N LYS A 446 36.85 2.19 -0.12
CA LYS A 446 38.14 1.48 -0.07
C LYS A 446 39.20 2.09 -1.01
N GLN A 447 38.80 2.48 -2.22
CA GLN A 447 39.71 3.18 -3.15
C GLN A 447 40.11 4.57 -2.64
N ILE A 448 39.18 5.28 -1.99
CA ILE A 448 39.44 6.59 -1.37
C ILE A 448 40.47 6.46 -0.25
N VAL A 449 40.38 5.45 0.62
CA VAL A 449 41.39 5.17 1.67
C VAL A 449 42.78 5.04 1.05
N SER A 450 42.94 4.19 0.03
CA SER A 450 44.23 4.01 -0.65
C SER A 450 44.72 5.30 -1.33
N LYS A 451 43.82 6.09 -1.93
CA LYS A 451 44.19 7.33 -2.64
C LYS A 451 44.59 8.47 -1.73
N VAL A 452 43.97 8.61 -0.56
CA VAL A 452 44.41 9.59 0.46
C VAL A 452 45.85 9.29 0.89
N GLN A 453 46.14 8.01 1.16
CA GLN A 453 47.48 7.56 1.55
C GLN A 453 48.51 7.72 0.42
N GLU A 454 48.14 7.40 -0.83
CA GLU A 454 48.98 7.60 -2.03
C GLU A 454 49.37 9.07 -2.23
N VAL A 455 48.40 9.99 -2.10
CA VAL A 455 48.60 11.43 -2.30
C VAL A 455 49.44 12.06 -1.19
N VAL A 456 49.28 11.64 0.06
CA VAL A 456 50.14 12.12 1.17
C VAL A 456 51.56 11.54 1.05
N THR A 457 51.71 10.24 0.79
CA THR A 457 53.03 9.56 0.73
C THR A 457 53.88 10.01 -0.46
N SER A 458 53.27 10.60 -1.50
CA SER A 458 53.98 11.24 -2.63
C SER A 458 54.30 12.73 -2.41
N GLY A 459 54.01 13.26 -1.21
CA GLY A 459 54.44 14.58 -0.77
C GLY A 459 55.93 14.66 -0.44
N THR A 460 56.49 15.86 -0.61
CA THR A 460 57.79 16.25 -0.08
C THR A 460 57.56 17.11 1.17
N LYS A 461 57.86 16.60 2.37
CA LYS A 461 57.72 17.20 3.73
C LYS A 461 57.16 18.63 3.81
N ASN A 462 57.83 19.63 3.21
CA ASN A 462 57.41 21.04 3.20
C ASN A 462 56.12 21.34 2.36
N LYS A 463 55.44 20.34 1.78
CA LYS A 463 54.19 20.49 1.03
C LYS A 463 53.00 19.79 1.70
N ASP A 464 53.25 18.97 2.71
CA ASP A 464 52.31 17.94 3.15
C ASP A 464 51.04 18.56 3.74
N ASP A 465 51.15 19.60 4.57
CA ASP A 465 49.99 20.30 5.14
C ASP A 465 49.09 20.97 4.09
N LYS A 466 49.69 21.50 3.00
CA LYS A 466 48.95 22.04 1.85
C LYS A 466 48.30 20.96 0.98
N ILE A 467 48.70 19.71 1.13
CA ILE A 467 48.07 18.55 0.49
C ILE A 467 46.95 18.02 1.40
N LYS A 468 47.21 17.87 2.70
CA LYS A 468 46.21 17.52 3.73
C LYS A 468 45.01 18.46 3.70
N ASP A 469 45.23 19.78 3.71
CA ASP A 469 44.16 20.79 3.65
C ASP A 469 43.29 20.64 2.39
N LYS A 470 43.91 20.37 1.23
CA LYS A 470 43.20 20.11 -0.03
C LYS A 470 42.43 18.79 -0.02
N ILE A 471 42.90 17.76 0.67
CA ILE A 471 42.18 16.49 0.86
C ILE A 471 40.99 16.70 1.80
N ASN A 472 41.15 17.46 2.88
CA ASN A 472 40.09 17.78 3.82
C ASN A 472 38.96 18.55 3.12
N LYS A 473 39.32 19.61 2.38
CA LYS A 473 38.39 20.50 1.66
C LYS A 473 37.96 19.98 0.28
N ILE A 474 37.90 18.66 0.07
CA ILE A 474 37.32 18.11 -1.17
C ILE A 474 35.80 18.28 -1.14
N ASP A 475 35.34 19.36 -1.76
CA ASP A 475 33.94 19.45 -2.18
C ASP A 475 33.66 18.50 -3.37
N ALA A 476 32.46 17.92 -3.42
CA ALA A 476 32.01 16.86 -4.32
C ALA A 476 30.52 16.52 -4.09
N ASN A 477 29.79 16.12 -5.13
CA ASN A 477 28.39 15.67 -4.98
C ASN A 477 28.24 14.16 -4.78
N ASN A 478 29.30 13.39 -5.01
CA ASN A 478 29.32 11.93 -4.95
C ASN A 478 30.76 11.40 -4.76
N VAL A 479 30.90 10.09 -4.54
CA VAL A 479 32.21 9.45 -4.33
C VAL A 479 33.11 9.36 -5.57
N ASP A 480 32.58 9.38 -6.79
CA ASP A 480 33.38 9.34 -8.02
C ASP A 480 34.06 10.69 -8.29
N GLU A 481 33.39 11.79 -7.95
CA GLU A 481 33.99 13.11 -7.86
C GLU A 481 35.10 13.17 -6.81
N VAL A 482 34.92 12.58 -5.62
CA VAL A 482 35.97 12.50 -4.60
C VAL A 482 37.20 11.74 -5.14
N ILE A 483 37.00 10.56 -5.75
CA ILE A 483 38.08 9.77 -6.36
C ILE A 483 38.81 10.56 -7.45
N THR A 484 38.07 11.30 -8.27
CA THR A 484 38.60 12.13 -9.36
C THR A 484 39.37 13.35 -8.84
N LYS A 485 38.86 14.02 -7.80
CA LYS A 485 39.50 15.18 -7.17
C LYS A 485 40.77 14.77 -6.41
N LEU A 486 40.76 13.62 -5.71
CA LEU A 486 41.98 13.00 -5.16
C LEU A 486 43.01 12.67 -6.26
N GLY A 487 42.56 12.12 -7.39
CA GLY A 487 43.43 11.83 -8.54
C GLY A 487 44.17 13.06 -9.08
N LYS A 488 43.56 14.25 -9.00
CA LYS A 488 44.16 15.55 -9.39
C LYS A 488 45.14 16.13 -8.37
N LEU A 489 45.22 15.57 -7.15
CA LEU A 489 46.16 16.01 -6.12
C LEU A 489 47.50 15.26 -6.16
N LYS A 490 47.57 14.11 -6.84
CA LYS A 490 48.81 13.36 -7.04
C LYS A 490 49.78 14.19 -7.91
N PRO A 491 51.06 14.36 -7.53
CA PRO A 491 52.04 14.99 -8.41
C PRO A 491 52.22 14.16 -9.68
N ALA A 492 52.39 14.83 -10.82
CA ALA A 492 52.71 14.16 -12.07
C ALA A 492 53.99 13.32 -11.89
N SER A 493 53.91 12.02 -12.17
CA SER A 493 55.08 11.15 -12.16
C SER A 493 56.12 11.69 -13.14
N SER A 494 57.39 11.65 -12.72
CA SER A 494 58.55 12.09 -13.52
C SER A 494 58.41 11.73 -15.00
N ALA A 495 58.53 12.74 -15.87
CA ALA A 495 58.69 12.50 -17.30
C ALA A 495 59.85 11.51 -17.53
N PRO A 496 59.77 10.64 -18.56
CA PRO A 496 60.82 9.66 -18.81
C PRO A 496 62.16 10.38 -18.98
N SER A 497 63.18 9.88 -18.27
CA SER A 497 64.53 10.44 -18.30
C SER A 497 65.01 10.51 -19.75
N LYS A 498 65.36 11.71 -20.22
CA LYS A 498 66.07 11.83 -21.51
C LYS A 498 67.41 11.15 -21.36
N THR A 499 67.61 10.06 -22.09
CA THR A 499 68.91 9.46 -22.32
C THR A 499 69.80 10.44 -23.10
N ASN A 500 71.00 10.69 -22.57
CA ASN A 500 72.16 11.10 -23.33
C ASN A 500 73.08 9.89 -23.50
#